data_AF-A0A450RYW2-F1
#
_entry.id   AF-A0A450RYW2-F1
#
_cell.length_a   1.000
_cell.length_b   1.000
_cell.length_c   1.000
_cell.angle_alpha   90.00
_cell.angle_beta   90.00
_cell.angle_gamma   90.00
#
_symmetry.space_group_name_H-M   'P 1'
#
loop_
_entity.id
_entity.type
_entity.pdbx_description
1 polymer ?
#
loop_
_entity_poly.entity_id
_entity_poly.type
_entity_poly.pdbx_seq_one_letter_code
_entity_poly.pdbx_strand_id
1 'polypeptide(L)' 'MNDEIMTELHGIKDAIGAQFHFDMRALFEDIKRGEAELQAKGARLVPPPANPDKTTYTPLQRTRFARR' A
#
# COMPACT_ATOMS: atom_id res chain seq x y z
N MET A 1 -15.64 -0.72 -9.22
CA MET A 1 -14.24 -1.11 -9.50
C MET A 1 -14.25 -1.54 -10.95
N ASN A 2 -13.56 -0.83 -11.84
CA ASN A 2 -13.57 -1.13 -13.27
C ASN A 2 -12.37 -2.02 -13.61
N ASP A 3 -12.51 -2.89 -14.59
CA ASP A 3 -11.47 -3.85 -14.97
C ASP A 3 -10.20 -3.17 -15.49
N GLU A 4 -10.33 -2.00 -16.11
CA GLU A 4 -9.22 -1.14 -16.52
C GLU A 4 -8.36 -0.72 -15.31
N ILE A 5 -9.00 -0.25 -14.25
CA ILE A 5 -8.34 0.15 -12.99
C ILE A 5 -7.63 -1.06 -12.37
N MET A 6 -8.24 -2.25 -12.41
CA MET A 6 -7.60 -3.47 -11.89
C MET A 6 -6.38 -3.87 -12.70
N THR A 7 -6.43 -3.71 -14.02
CA THR A 7 -5.33 -4.06 -14.92
C THR A 7 -4.13 -3.14 -14.72
N GLU A 8 -4.38 -1.84 -14.58
CA GLU A 8 -3.33 -0.85 -14.25
C GLU A 8 -2.70 -1.14 -12.88
N LEU A 9 -3.51 -1.44 -11.87
CA LEU A 9 -3.01 -1.77 -10.54
C LEU A 9 -2.14 -3.03 -10.54
N HIS A 10 -2.53 -4.07 -11.28
CA HIS A 10 -1.71 -5.27 -11.44
C HIS A 10 -0.40 -4.96 -12.17
N GLY A 11 -0.44 -4.17 -13.24
CA GLY A 11 0.76 -3.75 -13.96
C GLY A 11 1.75 -2.97 -13.07
N ILE A 12 1.25 -2.05 -12.25
CA ILE A 12 2.07 -1.29 -11.29
C ILE A 12 2.67 -2.24 -10.25
N LYS A 13 1.87 -3.15 -9.70
CA LYS A 13 2.33 -4.13 -8.71
C LYS A 13 3.44 -5.01 -9.27
N ASP A 14 3.27 -5.50 -10.50
CA ASP A 14 4.23 -6.39 -11.13
C ASP A 14 5.53 -5.64 -11.50
N ALA A 15 5.42 -4.38 -11.94
CA ALA A 15 6.58 -3.52 -12.18
C ALA A 15 7.39 -3.27 -10.90
N ILE A 16 6.73 -2.96 -9.79
CA ILE A 16 7.38 -2.79 -8.48
C ILE A 16 8.00 -4.13 -8.04
N GLY A 17 7.28 -5.24 -8.18
CA GLY A 17 7.79 -6.58 -7.87
C GLY A 17 9.06 -6.89 -8.65
N ALA A 18 9.08 -6.64 -9.96
CA ALA A 18 10.24 -6.84 -10.80
C ALA A 18 11.42 -5.93 -10.42
N GLN A 19 11.17 -4.64 -10.14
CA GLN A 19 12.20 -3.67 -9.75
C GLN A 19 12.95 -4.09 -8.49
N PHE A 20 12.25 -4.69 -7.53
CA PHE A 20 12.83 -5.16 -6.27
C PHE A 20 13.14 -6.66 -6.25
N HIS A 21 13.11 -7.33 -7.41
CA HIS A 21 13.31 -8.79 -7.52
C HIS A 21 12.41 -9.62 -6.58
N PHE A 22 11.20 -9.12 -6.32
CA PHE A 22 10.24 -9.66 -5.36
C PHE A 22 10.79 -9.74 -3.92
N ASP A 23 11.87 -9.02 -3.61
CA ASP A 23 12.39 -8.86 -2.26
C ASP A 23 11.59 -7.78 -1.50
N MET A 24 10.67 -8.26 -0.68
CA MET A 24 9.81 -7.42 0.14
C MET A 24 10.58 -6.64 1.20
N ARG A 25 11.76 -7.10 1.63
CA ARG A 25 12.58 -6.38 2.61
C ARG A 25 13.25 -5.17 1.96
N ALA A 26 13.80 -5.36 0.76
CA ALA A 26 14.39 -4.27 -0.02
C ALA A 26 13.36 -3.17 -0.32
N LEU A 27 12.14 -3.56 -0.72
CA LEU A 27 11.03 -2.64 -0.95
C LEU A 27 10.67 -1.87 0.33
N PHE A 28 10.59 -2.54 1.47
CA PHE A 28 10.23 -1.90 2.74
C PHE A 28 11.24 -0.84 3.20
N GLU A 29 12.53 -1.12 3.03
CA GLU A 29 13.58 -0.16 3.37
C GLU A 29 13.60 1.05 2.43
N ASP A 30 13.27 0.85 1.15
CA ASP A 30 13.12 1.95 0.19
C ASP A 30 11.90 2.84 0.54
N ILE A 31 10.77 2.23 0.91
CA ILE A 31 9.59 2.97 1.37
C ILE A 31 9.94 3.85 2.57
N LYS A 32 10.61 3.30 3.60
CA LYS A 32 11.03 4.09 4.78
C LYS A 32 11.91 5.28 4.41
N ARG A 33 12.81 5.11 3.44
CA ARG A 33 13.67 6.19 2.95
C ARG A 33 12.83 7.29 2.31
N GLY A 34 11.91 6.91 1.43
CA GLY A 34 10.96 7.84 0.81
C GLY A 34 10.08 8.56 1.83
N GLU A 35 9.61 7.86 2.86
CA GLU A 35 8.85 8.46 3.97
C GLU A 35 9.67 9.53 4.70
N ALA A 36 10.93 9.24 5.04
CA ALA A 36 11.82 10.21 5.69
C ALA A 36 12.06 11.45 4.81
N GLU A 37 12.25 11.27 3.50
CA GLU A 37 12.39 12.38 2.55
C GLU A 37 11.12 13.22 2.44
N LEU A 38 9.95 12.59 2.40
CA LEU A 38 8.65 13.27 2.37
C LEU A 38 8.39 14.04 3.66
N GLN A 39 8.73 13.45 4.81
CA GLN A 39 8.66 14.11 6.10
C GLN A 39 9.57 15.34 6.15
N ALA A 40 10.80 15.23 5.63
CA ALA A 40 11.73 16.35 5.52
C ALA A 40 11.20 17.47 4.61
N LYS A 41 10.43 17.13 3.57
CA LYS A 41 9.72 18.07 2.69
C LYS A 41 8.44 18.65 3.31
N GLY A 42 8.10 18.27 4.55
CA GLY A 42 6.92 18.76 5.28
C GLY A 42 5.63 17.99 5.01
N ALA A 43 5.69 16.82 4.36
CA ALA A 43 4.53 15.98 4.16
C ALA A 43 4.05 15.37 5.49
N ARG A 44 2.73 15.35 5.69
CA ARG A 44 2.12 14.71 6.85
C ARG A 44 2.03 13.20 6.63
N LEU A 45 2.92 12.45 7.26
CA LEU A 45 2.81 10.99 7.35
C LEU A 45 1.62 10.61 8.23
N VAL A 46 0.77 9.73 7.72
CA VAL A 46 -0.31 9.10 8.49
C VAL A 46 0.20 7.73 8.93
N PRO A 47 0.45 7.52 10.23
CA PRO A 47 0.96 6.24 10.70
C PRO A 47 -0.11 5.15 10.50
N PRO A 48 0.30 3.91 10.23
CA PRO A 48 -0.62 2.79 10.22
C PRO A 48 -1.29 2.66 11.60
N PRO A 49 -2.55 2.20 11.65
CA PRO A 49 -3.25 1.98 12.90
C PRO A 49 -2.47 0.97 13.77
N ALA A 50 -2.23 1.34 15.03
CA ALA A 50 -1.44 0.53 15.97
C ALA A 50 -2.07 -0.85 16.25
N ASN A 51 -3.36 -1.01 15.97
CA ASN A 51 -4.05 -2.28 16.05
C ASN A 51 -4.93 -2.45 14.80
N PRO A 52 -4.50 -3.24 13.81
CA PRO A 52 -5.24 -3.40 12.56
C PRO A 52 -6.62 -4.03 12.78
N ASP A 53 -6.73 -4.92 13.77
CA ASP A 53 -7.98 -5.63 14.12
C ASP A 53 -9.01 -4.73 14.80
N LYS A 54 -8.56 -3.59 15.36
CA LYS A 54 -9.42 -2.57 15.98
C LYS A 54 -9.79 -1.44 15.04
N THR A 55 -9.41 -1.51 13.76
CA THR A 55 -9.95 -0.56 12.79
C THR A 55 -11.45 -0.76 12.71
N THR A 56 -12.22 0.20 13.22
CA THR A 56 -13.69 0.19 13.14
C THR A 56 -14.06 -0.10 11.70
N TYR A 57 -14.81 -1.19 11.44
CA TYR A 57 -15.25 -1.60 10.12
C TYR A 57 -15.89 -0.41 9.40
N THR A 58 -15.09 0.30 8.61
CA THR A 58 -15.60 1.40 7.82
C THR A 58 -16.40 0.78 6.68
N PRO A 59 -17.46 1.44 6.17
CA PRO A 59 -18.20 0.95 5.02
C PRO A 59 -17.30 0.63 3.82
N LEU A 60 -16.14 1.30 3.70
CA LEU A 60 -15.11 1.11 2.68
C LEU A 60 -14.31 -0.20 2.83
N GLN A 61 -14.28 -0.81 4.02
CA GLN A 61 -13.62 -2.10 4.27
C GLN A 61 -14.54 -3.30 4.04
N ARG A 62 -15.87 -3.11 4.00
CA ARG A 62 -16.85 -4.20 3.80
C ARG A 62 -16.78 -4.84 2.41
N THR A 63 -16.17 -4.17 1.43
CA THR A 63 -16.16 -4.63 0.03
C THR A 63 -14.95 -5.48 -0.36
N ARG A 64 -13.92 -5.65 0.49
CA ARG A 64 -12.66 -6.30 0.05
C ARG A 64 -12.49 -7.78 0.36
N PHE A 65 -13.33 -8.42 1.18
CA PHE A 65 -13.21 -9.88 1.44
C PHE A 65 -14.54 -10.61 1.65
N ALA A 66 -15.65 -10.10 1.12
CA ALA A 66 -16.83 -10.95 0.95
C ALA A 66 -16.58 -11.90 -0.24
N ARG A 67 -15.82 -12.98 0.02
CA ARG A 67 -15.73 -14.11 -0.90
C ARG A 67 -17.15 -14.65 -1.13
N ARG A 68 -17.54 -14.75 -2.40
CA ARG A 68 -18.53 -15.75 -2.83
C ARG A 68 -17.83 -17.09 -2.96
#